data_AF-A0A072U547-F1
#
_entry.id   AF-A0A072U547-F1
#
_cell.length_a   1.000
_cell.length_b   1.000
_cell.length_c   1.000
_cell.angle_alpha   90.00
_cell.angle_beta   90.00
_cell.angle_gamma   90.00
#
_symmetry.space_group_name_H-M   'P 1'
#
loop_
_entity.id
_entity.type
_entity.pdbx_description
1 polymer ?
#
loop_
_entity_poly.entity_id
_entity_poly.type
_entity_poly.pdbx_seq_one_letter_code
_entity_poly.pdbx_strand_id
1 'polypeptide(L)'
;MASATEERIGLFMCLCLFFFLHFSTSTAEDPIPAPWPEQFHSVLFLNRSGSLRKQDLWYDWPNGRNFNIIQYQLDVLKYDLEWNNGTTFLYTLDPFNHTCQVTQYDVGIPRPNWLDGANYLGQQYADNFLCNVWEKVGFIWYYEDVLTKRPVKWIFYDGMITDVMTFEVGAVLDDAHWQAPDYCFNKAEPEPQIHNRRSSFSLDLETAIVGDFRWTLMSEMR
;
A
#
# COMPACT_ATOMS: atom_id res chain seq x y z
N MET A 1 -20.92 -68.22 -10.52
CA MET A 1 -19.96 -67.87 -9.44
C MET A 1 -19.18 -66.56 -9.70
N ALA A 2 -19.56 -65.72 -10.67
CA ALA A 2 -18.83 -64.46 -10.97
C ALA A 2 -19.38 -63.21 -10.25
N SER A 3 -20.59 -63.28 -9.68
CA SER A 3 -21.30 -62.11 -9.15
C SER A 3 -20.76 -61.61 -7.79
N ALA A 4 -20.22 -62.49 -6.94
CA ALA A 4 -19.76 -62.10 -5.60
C ALA A 4 -18.41 -61.35 -5.59
N THR A 5 -17.61 -61.51 -6.66
CA THR A 5 -16.29 -60.87 -6.79
C THR A 5 -16.38 -59.42 -7.28
N GLU A 6 -17.37 -59.09 -8.10
CA GLU A 6 -17.57 -57.72 -8.62
C GLU A 6 -18.09 -56.77 -7.54
N GLU A 7 -18.99 -57.22 -6.66
CA GLU A 7 -19.49 -56.42 -5.54
C GLU A 7 -18.39 -56.08 -4.52
N ARG A 8 -17.45 -57.00 -4.28
CA ARG A 8 -16.30 -56.76 -3.39
C ARG A 8 -15.33 -55.71 -3.91
N ILE A 9 -15.13 -55.64 -5.23
CA ILE A 9 -14.25 -54.66 -5.87
C ILE A 9 -14.90 -53.27 -5.84
N GLY A 10 -16.20 -53.18 -6.12
CA GLY A 10 -16.95 -51.93 -6.02
C GLY A 10 -16.98 -51.36 -4.60
N LEU A 11 -17.15 -52.22 -3.58
CA LEU A 11 -17.13 -51.81 -2.18
C LEU A 11 -15.75 -51.30 -1.74
N PHE A 12 -14.67 -51.96 -2.15
CA PHE A 12 -13.29 -51.55 -1.84
C PHE A 12 -12.93 -50.23 -2.52
N MET A 13 -13.36 -50.02 -3.76
CA MET A 13 -13.12 -48.79 -4.52
C MET A 13 -13.92 -47.60 -3.95
N CYS A 14 -15.15 -47.82 -3.48
CA CYS A 14 -15.92 -46.84 -2.72
C CYS A 14 -15.24 -46.47 -1.39
N LEU A 15 -14.74 -47.46 -0.63
CA LEU A 15 -14.00 -47.23 0.62
C LEU A 15 -12.71 -46.42 0.39
N CYS A 16 -12.00 -46.63 -0.71
CA CYS A 16 -10.85 -45.81 -1.10
C CYS A 16 -11.26 -44.36 -1.43
N LEU A 17 -12.36 -44.16 -2.17
CA LEU A 17 -12.90 -42.82 -2.47
C LEU A 17 -13.33 -42.06 -1.19
N PHE A 18 -13.90 -42.75 -0.20
CA PHE A 18 -14.20 -42.14 1.10
C PHE A 18 -12.94 -41.79 1.90
N PHE A 19 -11.87 -42.58 1.80
CA PHE A 19 -10.58 -42.28 2.42
C PHE A 19 -9.84 -41.10 1.74
N PHE A 20 -9.97 -40.92 0.42
CA PHE A 20 -9.44 -39.73 -0.27
C PHE A 20 -10.28 -38.46 -0.02
N LEU A 21 -11.57 -38.60 0.26
CA LEU A 21 -12.45 -37.48 0.68
C LEU A 21 -12.24 -37.05 2.14
N HIS A 22 -11.51 -37.85 2.93
CA HIS A 22 -11.08 -37.49 4.29
C HIS A 22 -9.64 -36.96 4.30
N PHE A 23 -9.19 -36.33 3.20
CA PHE A 23 -8.04 -35.43 3.30
C PHE A 23 -8.42 -34.36 4.31
N SER A 24 -7.84 -34.47 5.49
CA SER A 24 -8.11 -33.59 6.61
C SER A 24 -7.88 -32.17 6.12
N THR A 25 -8.94 -31.37 6.03
CA THR A 25 -8.80 -29.92 6.05
C THR A 25 -8.22 -29.60 7.42
N SER A 26 -6.89 -29.60 7.50
CA SER A 26 -6.20 -28.93 8.57
C SER A 26 -6.72 -27.50 8.52
N THR A 27 -7.56 -27.13 9.48
CA THR A 27 -7.89 -25.74 9.77
C THR A 27 -6.63 -25.14 10.37
N ALA A 28 -5.59 -24.99 9.54
CA ALA A 28 -4.48 -24.11 9.89
C ALA A 28 -5.13 -22.74 10.07
N GLU A 29 -4.96 -22.16 11.25
CA GLU A 29 -5.38 -20.79 11.48
C GLU A 29 -4.72 -19.90 10.42
N ASP A 30 -5.46 -18.91 9.94
CA ASP A 30 -4.93 -17.94 9.00
C ASP A 30 -3.67 -17.29 9.61
N PRO A 31 -2.63 -17.05 8.80
CA PRO A 31 -1.43 -16.40 9.30
C PRO A 31 -1.79 -15.02 9.87
N ILE A 32 -1.00 -14.49 10.80
CA ILE A 32 -1.15 -13.11 11.27
C ILE A 32 -0.18 -12.23 10.46
N PRO A 33 -0.60 -11.07 9.92
CA PRO A 33 0.30 -10.17 9.21
C PRO A 33 1.38 -9.64 10.15
N ALA A 34 2.62 -9.56 9.70
CA ALA A 34 3.67 -8.95 10.49
C ALA A 34 3.42 -7.43 10.60
N PRO A 35 3.52 -6.84 11.81
CA PRO A 35 3.53 -5.39 11.95
C PRO A 35 4.70 -4.79 11.17
N TRP A 36 4.50 -3.60 10.62
CA TRP A 36 5.62 -2.79 10.14
C TRP A 36 6.60 -2.52 11.29
N PRO A 37 7.91 -2.52 11.02
CA PRO A 37 8.88 -2.04 11.99
C PRO A 37 8.63 -0.58 12.36
N GLU A 38 9.01 -0.21 13.58
CA GLU A 38 8.95 1.16 14.09
C GLU A 38 9.65 2.16 13.17
N GLN A 39 10.74 1.75 12.53
CA GLN A 39 11.52 2.55 11.60
C GLN A 39 12.01 1.69 10.45
N PHE A 40 11.96 2.20 9.22
CA PHE A 40 12.58 1.56 8.06
C PHE A 40 12.77 2.54 6.90
N HIS A 41 13.63 2.13 5.96
CA HIS A 41 13.71 2.71 4.63
C HIS A 41 13.31 1.68 3.59
N SER A 42 12.62 2.13 2.55
CA SER A 42 12.26 1.28 1.42
C SER A 42 12.38 2.03 0.10
N VAL A 43 13.00 1.39 -0.88
CA VAL A 43 12.92 1.81 -2.27
C VAL A 43 11.75 1.09 -2.93
N LEU A 44 10.87 1.88 -3.53
CA LEU A 44 9.64 1.43 -4.17
C LEU A 44 9.65 1.80 -5.66
N PHE A 45 9.12 0.91 -6.49
CA PHE A 45 8.73 1.26 -7.86
C PHE A 45 7.22 1.20 -8.00
N LEU A 46 6.64 2.31 -8.44
CA LEU A 46 5.20 2.46 -8.56
C LEU A 46 4.82 2.59 -10.01
N ASN A 47 3.73 1.94 -10.39
CA ASN A 47 3.13 2.02 -11.71
C ASN A 47 1.64 2.32 -11.59
N ARG A 48 1.21 3.40 -12.24
CA ARG A 48 -0.21 3.71 -12.42
C ARG A 48 -0.49 3.91 -13.90
N SER A 49 -1.15 2.93 -14.53
CA SER A 49 -1.52 2.98 -15.96
C SER A 49 -0.34 3.30 -16.90
N GLY A 50 0.86 2.80 -16.58
CA GLY A 50 2.08 3.04 -17.35
C GLY A 50 2.92 4.22 -16.87
N SER A 51 2.42 5.06 -15.96
CA SER A 51 3.21 6.12 -15.32
C SER A 51 4.08 5.50 -14.22
N LEU A 52 5.37 5.34 -14.53
CA LEU A 52 6.36 4.79 -13.61
C LEU A 52 7.01 5.87 -12.74
N ARG A 53 7.21 5.57 -11.46
CA ARG A 53 8.00 6.40 -10.55
C ARG A 53 8.79 5.57 -9.54
N LYS A 54 9.94 6.09 -9.13
CA LYS A 54 10.69 5.63 -7.97
C LYS A 54 10.27 6.44 -6.76
N GLN A 55 10.15 5.78 -5.62
CA GLN A 55 9.88 6.42 -4.35
C GLN A 55 10.83 5.87 -3.28
N ASP A 56 11.55 6.75 -2.60
CA ASP A 56 12.26 6.43 -1.36
C ASP A 56 11.35 6.78 -0.19
N LEU A 57 10.91 5.75 0.54
CA LEU A 57 10.03 5.84 1.69
C LEU A 57 10.86 5.72 2.97
N TRP A 58 10.90 6.79 3.75
CA TRP A 58 11.43 6.80 5.11
C TRP A 58 10.28 6.83 6.10
N TYR A 59 10.18 5.79 6.91
CA TYR A 59 9.14 5.66 7.92
C TYR A 59 9.76 5.75 9.31
N ASP A 60 9.23 6.61 10.17
CA ASP A 60 9.71 6.83 11.53
C ASP A 60 8.53 7.05 12.49
N TRP A 61 7.95 5.95 12.96
CA TRP A 61 6.79 5.95 13.84
C TRP A 61 7.04 6.59 15.21
N PRO A 62 8.16 6.32 15.92
CA PRO A 62 8.44 6.95 17.21
C PRO A 62 8.41 8.48 17.16
N ASN A 63 8.82 9.07 16.04
CA ASN A 63 8.78 10.52 15.81
C ASN A 63 7.57 10.97 14.99
N GLY A 64 6.66 10.07 14.65
CA GLY A 64 5.39 10.37 14.00
C GLY A 64 5.53 11.01 12.63
N ARG A 65 6.49 10.56 11.81
CA ARG A 65 6.81 11.17 10.52
C ARG A 65 7.05 10.13 9.43
N ASN A 66 6.61 10.44 8.22
CA ASN A 66 6.78 9.63 7.03
C ASN A 66 7.24 10.53 5.87
N PHE A 67 8.28 10.13 5.14
CA PHE A 67 8.86 10.97 4.10
C PHE A 67 9.05 10.20 2.81
N ASN A 68 8.37 10.67 1.78
CA ASN A 68 8.38 10.10 0.44
C ASN A 68 9.14 11.02 -0.51
N ILE A 69 10.25 10.54 -1.05
CA ILE A 69 11.02 11.25 -2.09
C ILE A 69 10.67 10.60 -3.42
N ILE A 70 9.99 11.33 -4.30
CA ILE A 70 9.26 10.79 -5.44
C ILE A 70 9.88 11.30 -6.74
N GLN A 71 10.40 10.39 -7.55
CA GLN A 71 10.96 10.67 -8.87
C GLN A 71 10.13 9.99 -9.95
N TYR A 72 9.39 10.77 -10.74
CA TYR A 72 8.76 10.28 -11.96
C TYR A 72 9.79 10.18 -13.10
N GLN A 73 9.49 9.41 -14.14
CA GLN A 73 10.34 9.36 -15.32
C GLN A 73 10.43 10.73 -16.00
N LEU A 74 11.65 11.28 -16.08
CA LEU A 74 11.99 12.53 -16.78
C LEU A 74 11.28 13.80 -16.23
N ASP A 75 10.76 13.75 -15.01
CA ASP A 75 10.03 14.86 -14.38
C ASP A 75 10.77 15.43 -13.17
N VAL A 76 10.16 16.43 -12.54
CA VAL A 76 10.59 17.09 -11.31
C VAL A 76 10.58 16.12 -10.13
N LEU A 77 11.66 16.18 -9.33
CA LEU A 77 11.76 15.48 -8.05
C LEU A 77 10.83 16.14 -7.03
N LYS A 78 9.91 15.37 -6.46
CA LYS A 78 8.93 15.83 -5.48
C LYS A 78 9.21 15.22 -4.10
N TYR A 79 8.87 15.97 -3.07
CA TYR A 79 9.06 15.62 -1.67
C TYR A 79 7.71 15.68 -0.97
N ASP A 80 7.30 14.58 -0.36
CA ASP A 80 6.03 14.45 0.34
C ASP A 80 6.28 14.02 1.79
N LEU A 81 6.24 15.02 2.68
CA LEU A 81 6.52 14.89 4.10
C LEU A 81 5.20 14.89 4.88
N GLU A 82 4.91 13.79 5.54
CA GLU A 82 3.67 13.52 6.25
C GLU A 82 3.92 13.37 7.76
N TRP A 83 3.05 13.98 8.56
CA TRP A 83 3.10 13.92 10.01
C TRP A 83 1.93 13.09 10.56
N ASN A 84 2.11 12.50 11.74
CA ASN A 84 1.09 11.67 12.40
C ASN A 84 -0.17 12.44 12.82
N ASN A 85 -0.11 13.77 12.86
CA ASN A 85 -1.25 14.65 13.09
C ASN A 85 -2.08 14.91 11.82
N GLY A 86 -1.70 14.32 10.68
CA GLY A 86 -2.36 14.47 9.39
C GLY A 86 -1.89 15.66 8.55
N THR A 87 -0.92 16.46 9.03
CA THR A 87 -0.33 17.51 8.19
C THR A 87 0.61 16.89 7.16
N THR A 88 0.44 17.28 5.89
CA THR A 88 1.27 16.84 4.77
C THR A 88 1.81 18.04 3.99
N PHE A 89 3.09 18.00 3.65
CA PHE A 89 3.79 18.98 2.81
C PHE A 89 4.25 18.31 1.52
N LEU A 90 3.70 18.75 0.38
CA LEU A 90 4.17 18.34 -0.94
C LEU A 90 4.95 19.50 -1.56
N TYR A 91 6.25 19.33 -1.79
CA TYR A 91 7.11 20.41 -2.26
C TYR A 91 8.21 19.95 -3.23
N THR A 92 8.87 20.93 -3.84
CA THR A 92 10.00 20.74 -4.77
C THR A 92 11.17 21.62 -4.34
N LEU A 93 12.40 21.10 -4.45
CA LEU A 93 13.65 21.79 -4.07
C LEU A 93 14.51 22.14 -5.28
N ASP A 94 15.60 22.87 -5.06
CA ASP A 94 16.63 23.09 -6.08
C ASP A 94 17.12 21.76 -6.71
N PRO A 95 17.36 21.71 -8.02
CA PRO A 95 17.41 22.83 -8.98
C PRO A 95 16.05 23.21 -9.60
N PHE A 96 14.95 22.68 -9.09
CA PHE A 96 13.61 22.95 -9.62
C PHE A 96 13.00 24.19 -8.94
N ASN A 97 11.96 24.75 -9.56
CA ASN A 97 11.21 25.85 -8.95
C ASN A 97 10.66 25.43 -7.60
N HIS A 98 10.77 26.30 -6.60
CA HIS A 98 10.22 26.05 -5.27
C HIS A 98 8.70 26.14 -5.33
N THR A 99 8.05 25.02 -5.05
CA THR A 99 6.59 24.91 -4.91
C THR A 99 6.30 24.24 -3.59
N CYS A 100 5.19 24.60 -2.93
CA CYS A 100 4.71 23.89 -1.75
C CYS A 100 3.19 23.89 -1.70
N GLN A 101 2.62 22.72 -1.45
CA GLN A 101 1.22 22.51 -1.10
C GLN A 101 1.17 21.91 0.30
N VAL A 102 0.44 22.58 1.19
CA VAL A 102 0.18 22.07 2.54
C VAL A 102 -1.26 21.56 2.60
N THR A 103 -1.43 20.31 3.01
CA THR A 103 -2.74 19.69 3.17
C THR A 103 -2.88 19.15 4.59
N GLN A 104 -4.09 19.24 5.14
CA GLN A 104 -4.43 18.65 6.42
C GLN A 104 -5.43 17.51 6.19
N TYR A 105 -5.07 16.32 6.65
CA TYR A 105 -5.89 15.13 6.63
C TYR A 105 -6.43 14.81 8.03
N ASP A 106 -7.56 14.10 8.09
CA ASP A 106 -8.17 13.65 9.36
C ASP A 106 -7.43 12.46 9.99
N VAL A 107 -6.52 11.84 9.21
CA VAL A 107 -5.66 10.75 9.63
C VAL A 107 -4.21 11.08 9.35
N GLY A 108 -3.32 10.57 10.20
CA GLY A 108 -1.88 10.63 9.99
C GLY A 108 -1.34 9.42 9.25
N ILE A 109 -0.04 9.20 9.42
CA ILE A 109 0.70 8.08 8.83
C ILE A 109 0.20 6.72 9.37
N PRO A 110 0.34 5.62 8.61
CA PRO A 110 -0.04 4.28 9.07
C PRO A 110 0.69 3.89 10.36
N ARG A 111 -0.02 3.21 11.26
CA ARG A 111 0.58 2.62 12.46
C ARG A 111 1.33 1.33 12.11
N PRO A 112 2.27 0.86 12.94
CA PRO A 112 2.92 -0.44 12.75
C PRO A 112 1.95 -1.59 12.46
N ASN A 113 0.80 -1.61 13.14
CA ASN A 113 -0.22 -2.64 13.05
C ASN A 113 -1.38 -2.30 12.09
N TRP A 114 -1.18 -1.42 11.10
CA TRP A 114 -2.26 -0.95 10.21
C TRP A 114 -3.03 -2.07 9.47
N LEU A 115 -2.46 -3.27 9.35
CA LEU A 115 -3.11 -4.47 8.80
C LEU A 115 -4.02 -5.21 9.79
N ASP A 116 -4.13 -4.78 11.05
CA ASP A 116 -5.02 -5.42 12.03
C ASP A 116 -6.47 -5.42 11.53
N GLY A 117 -7.12 -6.58 11.53
CA GLY A 117 -8.48 -6.74 10.99
C GLY A 117 -8.57 -6.72 9.46
N ALA A 118 -7.45 -6.83 8.75
CA ALA A 118 -7.47 -7.09 7.31
C ALA A 118 -8.01 -8.50 7.01
N ASN A 119 -8.61 -8.65 5.82
CA ASN A 119 -9.13 -9.92 5.33
C ASN A 119 -8.00 -10.72 4.67
N TYR A 120 -7.76 -11.94 5.16
CA TYR A 120 -6.82 -12.85 4.51
C TYR A 120 -7.43 -13.43 3.23
N LEU A 121 -6.68 -13.37 2.13
CA LEU A 121 -7.13 -13.83 0.81
C LEU A 121 -6.42 -15.11 0.34
N GLY A 122 -5.58 -15.71 1.17
CA GLY A 122 -4.76 -16.86 0.81
C GLY A 122 -3.39 -16.49 0.27
N GLN A 123 -2.71 -17.49 -0.30
CA GLN A 123 -1.36 -17.34 -0.84
C GLN A 123 -1.37 -17.14 -2.35
N GLN A 124 -0.55 -16.21 -2.85
CA GLN A 124 -0.40 -15.93 -4.27
C GLN A 124 1.06 -15.63 -4.61
N TYR A 125 1.46 -15.92 -5.85
CA TYR A 125 2.78 -15.52 -6.33
C TYR A 125 2.78 -14.06 -6.80
N ALA A 126 3.77 -13.28 -6.33
CA ALA A 126 4.10 -11.95 -6.84
C ALA A 126 5.60 -11.91 -7.14
N ASP A 127 5.98 -11.71 -8.39
CA ASP A 127 7.38 -11.56 -8.83
C ASP A 127 8.32 -12.70 -8.36
N ASN A 128 7.80 -13.93 -8.37
CA ASN A 128 8.41 -15.18 -7.89
C ASN A 128 8.47 -15.37 -6.35
N PHE A 129 7.88 -14.46 -5.58
CA PHE A 129 7.68 -14.65 -4.14
C PHE A 129 6.31 -15.26 -3.88
N LEU A 130 6.25 -16.33 -3.10
CA LEU A 130 4.99 -16.83 -2.55
C LEU A 130 4.59 -15.93 -1.38
N CYS A 131 3.48 -15.21 -1.52
CA CYS A 131 3.05 -14.20 -0.56
C CYS A 131 1.73 -14.59 0.12
N ASN A 132 1.61 -14.28 1.41
CA ASN A 132 0.31 -14.11 2.07
C ASN A 132 -0.31 -12.81 1.55
N VAL A 133 -1.59 -12.84 1.17
CA VAL A 133 -2.29 -11.67 0.64
C VAL A 133 -3.36 -11.19 1.61
N TRP A 134 -3.32 -9.91 1.92
CA TRP A 134 -4.26 -9.23 2.81
C TRP A 134 -4.99 -8.13 2.08
N GLU A 135 -6.28 -7.98 2.33
CA GLU A 135 -7.08 -6.86 1.85
C GLU A 135 -7.54 -6.03 3.05
N LYS A 136 -7.33 -4.71 3.00
CA LYS A 136 -7.75 -3.79 4.05
C LYS A 136 -8.72 -2.75 3.47
N VAL A 137 -9.94 -2.78 4.00
CA VAL A 137 -11.03 -1.78 3.85
C VAL A 137 -11.41 -1.43 2.40
N GLY A 138 -11.25 -2.33 1.45
CA GLY A 138 -11.46 -2.13 0.02
C GLY A 138 -10.46 -1.18 -0.63
N PHE A 139 -9.38 -0.81 0.08
CA PHE A 139 -8.44 0.21 -0.36
C PHE A 139 -7.12 -0.37 -0.88
N ILE A 140 -6.57 -1.35 -0.17
CA ILE A 140 -5.22 -1.84 -0.41
C ILE A 140 -5.17 -3.37 -0.28
N TRP A 141 -4.45 -3.99 -1.22
CA TRP A 141 -4.08 -5.39 -1.21
C TRP A 141 -2.59 -5.49 -0.96
N TYR A 142 -2.20 -6.10 0.16
CA TYR A 142 -0.83 -6.17 0.64
C TYR A 142 -0.28 -7.59 0.52
N TYR A 143 0.87 -7.74 -0.14
CA TYR A 143 1.55 -8.99 -0.39
C TYR A 143 2.77 -9.07 0.52
N GLU A 144 2.73 -10.00 1.48
CA GLU A 144 3.80 -10.29 2.41
C GLU A 144 4.45 -11.62 2.05
N ASP A 145 5.76 -11.66 1.81
CA ASP A 145 6.48 -12.90 1.56
C ASP A 145 6.28 -13.90 2.73
N VAL A 146 5.87 -15.13 2.40
CA VAL A 146 5.56 -16.17 3.39
C VAL A 146 6.77 -16.50 4.25
N LEU A 147 7.98 -16.49 3.68
CA LEU A 147 9.20 -16.91 4.35
C LEU A 147 9.79 -15.81 5.24
N THR A 148 9.96 -14.61 4.68
CA THR A 148 10.66 -13.51 5.36
C THR A 148 9.73 -12.55 6.10
N LYS A 149 8.42 -12.64 5.86
CA LYS A 149 7.42 -11.72 6.43
C LYS A 149 7.62 -10.26 6.02
N ARG A 150 8.26 -10.03 4.87
CA ARG A 150 8.54 -8.69 4.34
C ARG A 150 7.54 -8.31 3.26
N PRO A 151 7.23 -7.01 3.10
CA PRO A 151 6.47 -6.53 1.95
C PRO A 151 7.16 -6.89 0.64
N VAL A 152 6.38 -7.39 -0.31
CA VAL A 152 6.81 -7.59 -1.71
C VAL A 152 6.10 -6.61 -2.62
N LYS A 153 4.80 -6.42 -2.41
CA LYS A 153 3.94 -5.63 -3.29
C LYS A 153 2.74 -5.10 -2.52
N TRP A 154 2.23 -3.96 -2.93
CA TRP A 154 0.85 -3.60 -2.63
C TRP A 154 0.14 -2.98 -3.83
N ILE A 155 -1.18 -3.18 -3.89
CA ILE A 155 -2.03 -2.71 -4.97
C ILE A 155 -3.12 -1.86 -4.33
N PHE A 156 -3.33 -0.64 -4.82
CA PHE A 156 -4.40 0.23 -4.37
C PHE A 156 -5.67 0.04 -5.21
N TYR A 157 -6.82 0.42 -4.66
CA TYR A 157 -8.15 0.32 -5.29
C TYR A 157 -8.25 0.98 -6.67
N ASP A 158 -7.40 1.98 -6.93
CA ASP A 158 -7.36 2.71 -8.19
C ASP A 158 -6.43 2.07 -9.24
N GLY A 159 -5.90 0.88 -8.94
CA GLY A 159 -5.01 0.13 -9.82
C GLY A 159 -3.55 0.55 -9.76
N MET A 160 -3.16 1.47 -8.86
CA MET A 160 -1.75 1.76 -8.62
C MET A 160 -1.06 0.55 -7.98
N ILE A 161 -0.03 0.04 -8.64
CA ILE A 161 0.80 -1.07 -8.15
C ILE A 161 2.09 -0.48 -7.60
N THR A 162 2.53 -0.97 -6.45
CA THR A 162 3.82 -0.65 -5.86
C THR A 162 4.59 -1.94 -5.63
N ASP A 163 5.76 -2.03 -6.22
CA ASP A 163 6.74 -3.09 -6.01
C ASP A 163 7.78 -2.63 -4.99
N VAL A 164 8.07 -3.47 -4.00
CA VAL A 164 9.03 -3.17 -2.93
C VAL A 164 10.38 -3.74 -3.33
N MET A 165 11.34 -2.85 -3.61
CA MET A 165 12.66 -3.24 -4.11
C MET A 165 13.66 -3.47 -2.97
N THR A 166 13.58 -2.68 -1.92
CA THR A 166 14.37 -2.85 -0.68
C THR A 166 13.49 -2.65 0.54
N PHE A 167 13.88 -3.25 1.67
CA PHE A 167 13.21 -3.08 2.95
C PHE A 167 14.23 -3.15 4.08
N GLU A 168 14.71 -1.99 4.51
CA GLU A 168 15.81 -1.81 5.45
C GLU A 168 15.26 -1.49 6.84
N VAL A 169 15.04 -2.55 7.62
CA VAL A 169 14.51 -2.46 8.99
C VAL A 169 15.48 -1.69 9.90
N GLY A 170 14.97 -0.71 10.62
CA GLY A 170 15.73 0.13 11.55
C GLY A 170 16.54 1.24 10.90
N ALA A 171 16.46 1.41 9.58
CA ALA A 171 17.08 2.55 8.90
C ALA A 171 16.42 3.86 9.34
N VAL A 172 17.24 4.88 9.55
CA VAL A 172 16.83 6.22 10.01
C VAL A 172 17.44 7.29 9.12
N LEU A 173 16.70 8.38 8.95
CA LEU A 173 17.14 9.56 8.23
C LEU A 173 17.48 10.67 9.24
N ASP A 174 18.60 11.38 9.02
CA ASP A 174 19.02 12.46 9.92
C ASP A 174 17.92 13.52 10.08
N ASP A 175 17.72 13.99 11.32
CA ASP A 175 16.66 14.93 11.72
C ASP A 175 16.57 16.19 10.85
N ALA A 176 17.70 16.66 10.33
CA ALA A 176 17.76 17.82 9.46
C ALA A 176 16.94 17.68 8.16
N HIS A 177 16.81 16.46 7.63
CA HIS A 177 16.08 16.20 6.38
C HIS A 177 14.55 16.14 6.57
N TRP A 178 14.07 16.10 7.82
CA TRP A 178 12.63 16.02 8.13
C TRP A 178 11.95 17.39 8.21
N GLN A 179 12.67 18.47 7.91
CA GLN A 179 12.12 19.82 7.96
C GLN A 179 11.53 20.19 6.60
N ALA A 180 10.26 20.61 6.61
CA ALA A 180 9.67 21.26 5.45
C ALA A 180 10.38 22.62 5.20
N PRO A 181 10.53 23.05 3.95
CA PRO A 181 11.12 24.34 3.63
C PRO A 181 10.34 25.53 4.22
N ASP A 182 11.04 26.64 4.47
CA ASP A 182 10.46 27.85 5.05
C ASP A 182 9.32 28.44 4.20
N TYR A 183 9.43 28.38 2.88
CA TYR A 183 8.40 28.86 1.96
C TYR A 183 7.08 28.07 2.05
N CYS A 184 7.05 26.88 2.65
CA CYS A 184 5.81 26.15 2.94
C CYS A 184 4.95 26.81 4.03
N PHE A 185 5.52 27.70 4.84
CA PHE A 185 4.84 28.36 5.95
C PHE A 185 4.43 29.79 5.62
N ASN A 186 4.85 30.30 4.46
CA ASN A 186 4.36 31.57 3.93
C ASN A 186 2.92 31.37 3.45
N LYS A 187 2.01 32.28 3.79
CA LYS A 187 0.59 32.16 3.43
C LYS A 187 0.46 31.95 1.92
N ALA A 188 -0.03 30.79 1.53
CA ALA A 188 -0.58 30.60 0.19
C ALA A 188 -1.64 31.69 -0.02
N GLU A 189 -1.53 32.45 -1.12
CA GLU A 189 -2.68 33.26 -1.55
C GLU A 189 -3.86 32.31 -1.72
N PRO A 190 -5.06 32.66 -1.21
CA PRO A 190 -6.21 31.79 -1.30
C PRO A 190 -6.47 31.46 -2.76
N GLU A 191 -6.47 30.16 -3.07
CA GLU A 191 -6.84 29.64 -4.37
C GLU A 191 -8.22 30.23 -4.76
N PRO A 192 -8.35 30.87 -5.94
CA PRO A 192 -9.61 31.47 -6.33
C PRO A 192 -10.67 30.37 -6.40
N GLN A 193 -11.71 30.49 -5.57
CA GLN A 193 -12.86 29.59 -5.59
C GLN A 193 -13.49 29.62 -6.99
N ILE A 194 -13.27 28.57 -7.78
CA ILE A 194 -13.93 28.39 -9.07
C ILE A 194 -15.41 28.12 -8.79
N HIS A 195 -16.21 29.18 -8.83
CA HIS A 195 -17.65 29.08 -8.87
C HIS A 195 -18.06 28.39 -10.19
N ASN A 196 -18.73 27.25 -10.05
CA ASN A 196 -19.27 26.42 -11.13
C ASN A 196 -19.88 27.26 -12.27
N ARG A 197 -19.20 27.31 -13.42
CA ARG A 197 -19.83 27.65 -14.70
C ARG A 197 -19.42 26.62 -15.74
N ARG A 198 -20.38 25.78 -16.13
CA ARG A 198 -20.29 24.91 -17.30
C ARG A 198 -19.87 25.74 -18.52
N SER A 199 -18.69 25.47 -19.06
CA SER A 199 -18.44 25.52 -20.50
C SER A 199 -17.29 24.57 -20.85
N SER A 200 -17.55 23.75 -21.85
CA SER A 200 -16.74 22.68 -22.39
C SER A 200 -15.37 23.12 -22.93
N PHE A 201 -14.43 22.19 -22.81
CA PHE A 201 -13.30 21.93 -23.73
C PHE A 201 -11.94 22.57 -23.41
N SER A 202 -11.18 21.88 -22.55
CA SER A 202 -9.78 21.48 -22.78
C SER A 202 -9.41 20.50 -21.66
N LEU A 203 -9.14 19.25 -22.02
CA LEU A 203 -8.70 18.18 -21.11
C LEU A 203 -7.19 18.35 -20.89
N ASP A 204 -6.76 18.60 -19.66
CA ASP A 204 -5.41 18.28 -19.19
C ASP A 204 -5.44 17.90 -17.69
N LEU A 205 -5.42 16.58 -17.48
CA LEU A 205 -4.66 15.76 -16.53
C LEU A 205 -4.56 16.02 -15.00
N GLU A 206 -5.02 17.11 -14.39
CA GLU A 206 -4.73 17.34 -12.95
C GLU A 206 -5.88 17.14 -11.94
N THR A 207 -7.07 16.70 -12.37
CA THR A 207 -8.26 16.67 -11.49
C THR A 207 -8.60 15.31 -10.86
N ALA A 208 -7.69 14.33 -10.86
CA ALA A 208 -7.94 13.01 -10.27
C ALA A 208 -7.62 12.90 -8.77
N ILE A 209 -7.50 14.03 -8.07
CA ILE A 209 -7.40 14.07 -6.62
C ILE A 209 -8.43 15.08 -6.16
N VAL A 210 -9.28 14.65 -5.22
CA VAL A 210 -10.01 15.44 -4.21
C VAL A 210 -11.43 14.88 -4.08
N GLY A 211 -11.72 14.25 -2.94
CA GLY A 211 -12.73 14.92 -2.13
C GLY A 211 -13.59 14.08 -1.21
N ASP A 212 -13.96 12.83 -1.53
CA ASP A 212 -15.01 12.19 -0.72
C ASP A 212 -14.80 10.70 -0.45
N PHE A 213 -14.43 9.90 -1.46
CA PHE A 213 -14.33 8.44 -1.28
C PHE A 213 -13.03 7.97 -0.61
N ARG A 214 -11.96 8.77 -0.68
CA ARG A 214 -10.64 8.47 -0.09
C ARG A 214 -10.65 8.59 1.44
N TRP A 215 -11.54 9.41 2.01
CA TRP A 215 -11.48 9.82 3.42
C TRP A 215 -12.06 8.82 4.40
N THR A 216 -13.22 8.23 4.07
CA THR A 216 -13.86 7.22 4.91
C THR A 216 -12.95 6.00 5.07
N LEU A 217 -12.29 5.58 3.98
CA LEU A 217 -11.40 4.43 3.94
C LEU A 217 -10.10 4.62 4.72
N MET A 218 -9.47 5.80 4.63
CA MET A 218 -8.23 6.09 5.37
C MET A 218 -8.45 6.17 6.90
N SER A 219 -9.66 6.49 7.35
CA SER A 219 -10.01 6.49 8.79
C SER A 219 -10.05 5.10 9.42
N GLU A 220 -10.27 4.05 8.61
CA GLU A 220 -10.41 2.65 9.02
C GLU A 220 -9.08 1.85 8.94
N MET A 221 -7.99 2.49 8.49
CA MET A 221 -6.62 1.95 8.53
C MET A 221 -5.92 2.14 9.90
N ARG A 222 -6.70 2.41 10.95
CA ARG A 222 -6.24 2.63 12.34
C ARG A 222 -5.85 1.35 13.08
#